data_AF-A6VRB7-F1
#
_entry.id   AF-A6VRB7-F1
#
_cell.length_a   1.000
_cell.length_b   1.000
_cell.length_c   1.000
_cell.angle_alpha   90.00
_cell.angle_beta   90.00
_cell.angle_gamma   90.00
#
_symmetry.space_group_name_H-M   'P 1'
#
loop_
_entity.id
_entity.type
_entity.pdbx_description
1 polymer ?
#
loop_
_entity_poly.entity_id
_entity_poly.type
_entity_poly.pdbx_seq_one_letter_code
_entity_poly.pdbx_strand_id
1 'polypeptide(L)'
;MPYFDQFMQQWKAYLTQQLSLSGLSYLVSGAGDAADIKTNSLAYFAWLRTHSIELVGIDEARDNVAWVMLEKQLKAFAEKAEKGTFDLVSKLHLEESQIQIILNFNYDDEQHIVYVS
;
A
#
# COMPACT_ATOMS: atom_id res chain seq x y z
N MET A 1 2.79 -2.62 -17.47
CA MET A 1 2.17 -3.19 -16.24
C MET A 1 1.24 -2.11 -15.71
N PRO A 2 -0.05 -2.38 -15.46
CA PRO A 2 -0.99 -1.39 -14.93
C PRO A 2 -0.40 -0.66 -13.71
N TYR A 3 -0.64 0.65 -13.57
CA TYR A 3 -0.10 1.43 -12.45
C TYR A 3 -0.54 0.87 -11.09
N PHE A 4 -1.73 0.27 -11.01
CA PHE A 4 -2.18 -0.39 -9.79
C PHE A 4 -1.25 -1.53 -9.35
N ASP A 5 -0.81 -2.38 -10.27
CA ASP A 5 0.12 -3.47 -9.95
C ASP A 5 1.48 -2.91 -9.51
N GLN A 6 1.96 -1.84 -10.16
CA GLN A 6 3.20 -1.16 -9.77
C GLN A 6 3.09 -0.59 -8.34
N PHE A 7 1.96 0.03 -8.01
CA PHE A 7 1.71 0.59 -6.69
C PHE A 7 1.54 -0.47 -5.61
N MET A 8 0.94 -1.62 -5.96
CA MET A 8 0.91 -2.80 -5.10
C MET A 8 2.32 -3.34 -4.82
N GLN A 9 3.23 -3.35 -5.82
CA GLN A 9 4.63 -3.72 -5.59
C GLN A 9 5.38 -2.72 -4.72
N GLN A 10 5.13 -1.41 -4.87
CA GLN A 10 5.71 -0.39 -3.99
C GLN A 10 5.23 -0.58 -2.55
N TRP A 11 3.93 -0.83 -2.36
CA TRP A 11 3.39 -1.17 -1.04
C TRP A 11 4.02 -2.45 -0.48
N LYS A 12 4.18 -3.51 -1.29
CA LYS A 12 4.87 -4.74 -0.87
C LYS A 12 6.30 -4.48 -0.40
N ALA A 13 7.05 -3.64 -1.11
CA ALA A 13 8.40 -3.27 -0.74
C ALA A 13 8.43 -2.52 0.61
N TYR A 14 7.56 -1.52 0.76
CA TYR A 14 7.37 -0.81 2.02
C TYR A 14 6.98 -1.75 3.17
N LEU A 15 5.97 -2.59 2.95
CA LEU A 15 5.47 -3.56 3.92
C LEU A 15 6.55 -4.55 4.36
N THR A 16 7.36 -5.05 3.42
CA THR A 16 8.47 -5.96 3.73
C THR A 16 9.48 -5.31 4.66
N GLN A 17 9.81 -4.04 4.42
CA GLN A 17 10.68 -3.27 5.31
C GLN A 17 10.04 -3.09 6.69
N GLN A 18 8.77 -2.69 6.77
CA GLN A 18 8.09 -2.45 8.05
C GLN A 18 7.92 -3.73 8.88
N LEU A 19 7.58 -4.85 8.24
CA LEU A 19 7.52 -6.16 8.90
C LEU A 19 8.89 -6.50 9.52
N SER A 20 9.98 -6.35 8.75
CA SER A 20 11.32 -6.60 9.26
C SER A 20 11.68 -5.71 10.46
N LEU A 21 11.29 -4.44 10.45
CA LEU A 21 11.50 -3.52 11.58
C LEU A 21 10.66 -3.90 12.82
N SER A 22 9.51 -4.53 12.57
CA SER A 22 8.58 -5.01 13.60
C SER A 22 8.93 -6.42 14.13
N GLY A 23 10.04 -7.01 13.65
CA GLY A 23 10.42 -8.39 13.99
C GLY A 23 9.55 -9.47 13.34
N LEU A 24 8.78 -9.11 12.31
CA LEU A 24 7.91 -9.98 11.54
C LEU A 24 8.56 -10.32 10.18
N SER A 25 8.14 -11.44 9.59
CA SER A 25 8.60 -11.88 8.26
C SER A 25 7.46 -11.79 7.25
N TYR A 26 7.77 -11.36 6.02
CA TYR A 26 6.82 -11.45 4.91
C TYR A 26 6.62 -12.91 4.50
N LEU A 27 5.37 -13.36 4.49
CA LEU A 27 4.98 -14.73 4.14
C LEU A 27 4.49 -14.78 2.69
N VAL A 28 5.10 -15.65 1.88
CA VAL A 28 4.67 -15.95 0.52
C VAL A 28 3.86 -17.23 0.55
N SER A 29 2.69 -17.22 -0.11
CA SER A 29 1.84 -18.39 -0.27
C SER A 29 1.68 -18.78 -1.73
N GLY A 30 1.14 -19.97 -1.99
CA GLY A 30 0.76 -20.38 -3.34
C GLY A 30 -0.50 -19.67 -3.89
N ALA A 31 -1.13 -18.78 -3.12
CA ALA A 31 -2.40 -18.14 -3.50
C ALA A 31 -2.24 -16.92 -4.42
N GLY A 32 -1.00 -16.49 -4.68
CA GLY A 32 -0.67 -15.40 -5.57
C GLY A 32 -0.40 -14.08 -4.85
N ASP A 33 0.30 -13.18 -5.55
CA ASP A 33 0.95 -12.03 -4.93
C ASP A 33 -0.02 -11.04 -4.27
N ALA A 34 -1.18 -10.79 -4.89
CA ALA A 34 -2.20 -9.92 -4.31
C ALA A 34 -2.77 -10.47 -2.99
N ALA A 35 -2.95 -11.79 -2.89
CA ALA A 35 -3.43 -12.43 -1.67
C ALA A 35 -2.37 -12.39 -0.56
N ASP A 36 -1.10 -12.59 -0.92
CA ASP A 36 0.03 -12.48 -0.01
C ASP A 36 0.17 -11.06 0.52
N ILE A 37 0.12 -10.05 -0.36
CA ILE A 37 0.21 -8.64 0.03
C ILE A 37 -0.88 -8.31 1.05
N LYS A 38 -2.14 -8.70 0.77
CA LYS A 38 -3.25 -8.47 1.69
C LYS A 38 -3.02 -9.14 3.04
N THR A 39 -2.65 -10.42 3.04
CA THR A 39 -2.44 -11.20 4.28
C THR A 39 -1.36 -10.57 5.15
N ASN A 40 -0.22 -10.22 4.55
CA ASN A 40 0.88 -9.57 5.25
C ASN A 40 0.52 -8.15 5.72
N SER A 41 -0.30 -7.42 4.96
CA SER A 41 -0.79 -6.09 5.37
C SER A 41 -1.66 -6.20 6.61
N LEU A 42 -2.58 -7.16 6.65
CA LEU A 42 -3.44 -7.40 7.82
C LEU A 42 -2.62 -7.81 9.05
N ALA A 43 -1.59 -8.65 8.87
CA ALA A 43 -0.67 -9.00 9.96
C ALA A 43 0.08 -7.77 10.50
N TYR A 44 0.54 -6.88 9.61
CA TYR A 44 1.19 -5.63 9.99
C TYR A 44 0.24 -4.67 10.72
N PHE A 45 -0.99 -4.51 10.23
CA PHE A 45 -2.00 -3.67 10.89
C PHE A 45 -2.37 -4.20 12.27
N ALA A 46 -2.58 -5.50 12.41
CA ALA A 46 -2.80 -6.12 13.72
C ALA A 46 -1.62 -5.88 14.67
N TRP A 47 -0.38 -5.96 14.18
CA TRP A 47 0.80 -5.63 14.97
C TRP A 47 0.81 -4.16 15.42
N LEU A 48 0.57 -3.22 14.50
CA LEU A 48 0.48 -1.79 14.82
C LEU A 48 -0.61 -1.49 15.85
N ARG A 49 -1.78 -2.10 15.70
CA ARG A 49 -2.92 -1.93 16.62
C ARG A 49 -2.60 -2.45 18.02
N THR A 50 -1.91 -3.59 18.11
CA THR A 50 -1.55 -4.20 19.41
C THR A 50 -0.39 -3.49 20.11
N HIS A 51 0.43 -2.72 19.38
CA HIS A 51 1.60 -2.03 19.91
C HIS A 51 1.43 -0.51 20.01
N SER A 52 0.28 0.05 19.60
CA SER A 52 -0.07 1.45 19.81
C SER A 52 -0.91 1.61 21.08
N ILE A 53 -0.49 2.55 21.93
CA ILE A 53 -1.23 2.94 23.14
C ILE A 53 -2.55 3.64 22.76
N GLU A 54 -2.58 4.34 21.64
CA GLU A 54 -3.75 5.09 21.17
C GLU A 54 -4.85 4.17 20.63
N LEU A 55 -4.51 2.94 20.28
CA LEU A 55 -5.41 1.97 19.65
C LEU A 55 -5.90 0.89 20.63
N VAL A 56 -5.66 1.06 21.94
CA VAL A 56 -6.09 0.11 22.96
C VAL A 56 -7.62 -0.04 22.93
N GLY A 57 -8.08 -1.28 22.76
CA GLY A 57 -9.51 -1.61 22.72
C GLY A 57 -10.18 -1.44 21.35
N ILE A 58 -9.42 -1.11 20.29
CA ILE A 58 -9.95 -1.07 18.93
C ILE A 58 -10.14 -2.49 18.37
N ASP A 59 -11.29 -2.67 17.73
CA ASP A 59 -11.74 -3.90 17.10
C ASP A 59 -10.81 -4.34 15.95
N GLU A 60 -10.53 -5.64 15.86
CA GLU A 60 -9.77 -6.27 14.77
C GLU A 60 -10.40 -6.03 13.39
N ALA A 61 -11.71 -5.78 13.33
CA ALA A 61 -12.39 -5.34 12.11
C ALA A 61 -11.75 -4.07 11.51
N ARG A 62 -11.07 -3.24 12.31
CA ARG A 62 -10.38 -2.03 11.87
C ARG A 62 -9.19 -2.33 10.95
N ASP A 63 -8.52 -3.46 11.12
CA ASP A 63 -7.40 -3.88 10.25
C ASP A 63 -7.89 -4.07 8.80
N ASN A 64 -9.09 -4.62 8.63
CA ASN A 64 -9.73 -4.76 7.32
C ASN A 64 -10.15 -3.40 6.74
N VAL A 65 -10.60 -2.46 7.57
CA VAL A 65 -10.93 -1.10 7.12
C VAL A 65 -9.66 -0.39 6.61
N ALA A 66 -8.55 -0.49 7.35
CA ALA A 66 -7.26 0.06 6.94
C ALA A 66 -6.82 -0.50 5.58
N TRP A 67 -6.93 -1.81 5.38
CA TRP A 67 -6.65 -2.45 4.10
C TRP A 67 -7.53 -1.92 2.96
N VAL A 68 -8.86 -1.88 3.17
CA VAL A 68 -9.80 -1.41 2.14
C VAL A 68 -9.54 0.06 1.78
N MET A 69 -9.20 0.91 2.75
CA MET A 69 -8.88 2.31 2.50
C MET A 69 -7.57 2.47 1.73
N LEU A 70 -6.53 1.70 2.08
CA LEU A 70 -5.27 1.68 1.34
C LEU A 70 -5.50 1.23 -0.12
N GLU A 71 -6.20 0.12 -0.32
CA GLU A 71 -6.46 -0.41 -1.66
C GLU A 71 -7.23 0.59 -2.53
N LYS A 72 -8.23 1.28 -1.95
CA LYS A 72 -8.97 2.36 -2.61
C LYS A 72 -8.07 3.54 -3.00
N GLN A 73 -7.16 3.95 -2.11
CA GLN A 73 -6.21 5.01 -2.42
C GLN A 73 -5.30 4.59 -3.58
N LEU A 74 -4.74 3.37 -3.56
CA LEU A 74 -3.87 2.87 -4.63
C LEU A 74 -4.59 2.81 -5.98
N LYS A 75 -5.85 2.36 -6.01
CA LYS A 75 -6.69 2.38 -7.22
C LYS A 75 -6.90 3.81 -7.73
N ALA A 76 -7.27 4.74 -6.85
CA ALA A 76 -7.50 6.13 -7.22
C ALA A 76 -6.22 6.82 -7.73
N PHE A 77 -5.05 6.53 -7.13
CA PHE A 77 -3.78 7.02 -7.63
C PHE A 77 -3.41 6.37 -8.96
N ALA A 78 -3.68 5.08 -9.15
CA ALA A 78 -3.41 4.40 -10.42
C ALA A 78 -4.22 5.01 -11.57
N GLU A 79 -5.50 5.26 -11.36
CA GLU A 79 -6.36 5.93 -12.36
C GLU A 79 -5.86 7.36 -12.68
N LYS A 80 -5.34 8.09 -11.69
CA LYS A 80 -4.75 9.41 -11.89
C LYS A 80 -3.42 9.32 -12.66
N ALA A 81 -2.58 8.34 -12.32
CA ALA A 81 -1.31 8.07 -12.98
C ALA A 81 -1.52 7.72 -14.46
N GLU A 82 -2.45 6.82 -14.78
CA GLU A 82 -2.79 6.44 -16.15
C GLU A 82 -3.16 7.66 -17.01
N LYS A 83 -4.04 8.52 -16.48
CA LYS A 83 -4.45 9.75 -17.16
C LYS A 83 -3.32 10.78 -17.29
N GLY A 84 -2.54 10.97 -16.22
CA GLY A 84 -1.46 11.95 -16.17
C GLY A 84 -0.29 11.57 -17.08
N THR A 85 0.10 10.30 -17.09
CA THR A 85 1.15 9.76 -17.95
C THR A 85 0.78 9.88 -19.42
N PHE A 86 -0.46 9.55 -19.79
CA PHE A 86 -0.93 9.73 -21.16
C PHE A 86 -0.82 11.19 -21.62
N ASP A 87 -1.24 12.14 -20.78
CA ASP A 87 -1.13 13.57 -21.05
C ASP A 87 0.34 14.02 -21.20
N LEU A 88 1.23 13.56 -20.32
CA LEU A 88 2.66 13.88 -20.36
C LEU A 88 3.38 13.33 -21.60
N VAL A 89 3.13 12.07 -21.95
CA VAL A 89 3.67 11.43 -23.17
C VAL A 89 3.26 12.24 -24.41
N SER A 90 2.00 12.67 -24.47
CA SER A 90 1.47 13.44 -25.60
C SER A 90 2.09 14.84 -25.73
N LYS A 91 2.39 15.50 -24.61
CA LYS A 91 2.88 16.90 -24.57
C LYS A 91 4.39 17.02 -24.65
N LEU A 92 5.11 16.09 -24.04
CA LEU A 92 6.57 16.15 -23.87
C LEU A 92 7.32 15.25 -24.85
N HIS A 93 6.61 14.46 -25.67
CA HIS A 93 7.19 13.48 -26.60
C HIS A 93 8.17 12.52 -25.91
N LEU A 94 7.87 12.15 -24.67
CA LEU A 94 8.59 11.16 -23.89
C LEU A 94 7.91 9.81 -24.01
N GLU A 95 8.66 8.73 -23.83
CA GLU A 95 8.07 7.40 -23.68
C GLU A 95 7.52 7.21 -22.26
N GLU A 96 6.42 6.45 -22.14
CA GLU A 96 5.87 6.05 -20.83
C GLU A 96 6.91 5.35 -19.94
N SER A 97 7.84 4.61 -20.55
CA SER A 97 8.95 3.93 -19.87
C SER A 97 9.88 4.89 -19.10
N GLN A 98 9.87 6.18 -19.44
CA GLN A 98 10.70 7.21 -18.82
C GLN A 98 9.99 7.91 -17.64
N ILE A 99 8.72 7.59 -17.38
CA ILE A 99 7.90 8.19 -16.33
C ILE A 99 7.85 7.23 -15.14
N GLN A 100 8.48 7.63 -14.03
CA GLN A 100 8.43 6.92 -12.77
C GLN A 100 7.54 7.67 -11.77
N ILE A 101 6.58 6.95 -11.17
CA ILE A 101 5.73 7.48 -10.10
C ILE A 101 6.05 6.71 -8.82
N ILE A 102 6.43 7.44 -7.78
CA ILE A 102 6.80 6.90 -6.47
C ILE A 102 5.75 7.34 -5.45
N LEU A 103 5.20 6.38 -4.72
CA LEU A 103 4.26 6.63 -3.64
C LEU A 103 4.99 6.67 -2.30
N ASN A 104 4.58 7.60 -1.44
CA ASN A 104 4.97 7.61 -0.04
C ASN A 104 3.83 7.05 0.80
N PHE A 105 4.15 6.16 1.72
CA PHE A 105 3.20 5.54 2.65
C PHE A 105 3.47 6.05 4.05
N ASN A 106 2.43 6.53 4.72
CA ASN A 106 2.51 6.96 6.12
C ASN A 106 1.36 6.36 6.91
N TYR A 107 1.64 5.88 8.11
CA TYR A 107 0.62 5.31 8.99
C TYR A 107 0.18 6.34 10.02
N ASP A 108 -1.13 6.53 10.14
CA ASP A 108 -1.78 7.35 11.17
C ASP A 108 -2.25 6.42 12.30
N ASP A 109 -1.61 6.59 13.45
CA ASP A 109 -1.82 5.83 14.67
C ASP A 109 -3.06 6.24 15.45
N GLU A 110 -3.62 7.42 15.22
CA GLU A 110 -4.91 7.85 15.82
C GLU A 110 -6.08 7.20 15.07
N GLN A 111 -6.01 7.14 13.74
CA GLN A 111 -7.11 6.70 12.88
C GLN A 111 -7.03 5.24 12.45
N HIS A 112 -5.86 4.62 12.64
CA HIS A 112 -5.51 3.27 12.17
C HIS A 112 -5.69 3.13 10.65
N ILE A 113 -5.04 4.01 9.89
CA ILE A 113 -5.09 4.01 8.42
C ILE A 113 -3.72 4.34 7.82
N VAL A 114 -3.52 3.94 6.56
CA VAL A 114 -2.34 4.33 5.79
C VAL A 114 -2.73 5.45 4.82
N TYR A 115 -2.05 6.58 4.90
CA TYR A 115 -2.10 7.65 3.91
C TYR A 115 -1.08 7.40 2.81
N VAL A 116 -1.49 7.69 1.58
CA VAL A 116 -0.67 7.58 0.38
C VAL A 116 -0.56 8.95 -0.29
N SER A 117 0.66 9.37 -0.62
CA SER A 117 0.94 10.65 -1.30
C SER A 117 1.94 10.50 -2.43
#